data_AF-A0A8T6R7X9-F1
#
_entry.id   AF-A0A8T6R7X9-F1
#
_cell.length_a   1.000
_cell.length_b   1.000
_cell.length_c   1.000
_cell.angle_alpha   90.00
_cell.angle_beta   90.00
_cell.angle_gamma   90.00
#
_symmetry.space_group_name_H-M   'P 1'
#
loop_
_entity.id
_entity.type
_entity.pdbx_description
1 polymer ?
#
loop_
_entity_poly.entity_id
_entity_poly.type
_entity_poly.pdbx_seq_one_letter_code
_entity_poly.pdbx_strand_id
1 'polypeptide(L)'
;MLYHCIFETAFGHCGIVYRLANEKALAIHIMLPQSKSQLARTLSQRFPSTLTKENSRVEELVRRIQRFFLGDSSRITMDYVDTSVCNKFQLDVLLEERRIPRGMTSSYGRLASEIGTRGIRAVGNALARNPFPVVVPCHRAVRSDRTLGGFQGGLDMKRRILEMEGVRFDSAGRVHAEYFLG
;
A
#
# COMPACT_ATOMS: atom_id res chain seq x y z
N MET A 1 18.32 6.84 -13.52
CA MET A 1 18.71 7.36 -12.18
C MET A 1 17.51 7.25 -11.26
N LEU A 2 17.74 6.91 -9.98
CA LEU A 2 16.69 6.81 -8.97
C LEU A 2 16.88 7.91 -7.92
N TYR A 3 15.76 8.38 -7.39
CA TYR A 3 15.72 9.38 -6.35
C TYR A 3 14.89 8.89 -5.17
N HIS A 4 15.12 9.45 -3.99
CA HIS A 4 14.28 9.18 -2.83
C HIS A 4 13.95 10.45 -2.05
N CYS A 5 12.89 10.36 -1.25
CA CYS A 5 12.64 11.28 -0.14
C CYS A 5 12.13 10.49 1.08
N ILE A 6 12.40 11.03 2.26
CA ILE A 6 11.86 10.57 3.54
C ILE A 6 11.04 11.72 4.11
N PHE A 7 9.86 11.42 4.64
CA PHE A 7 8.96 12.41 5.22
C PHE A 7 8.19 11.83 6.39
N GLU A 8 7.74 12.70 7.28
CA GLU A 8 7.00 12.35 8.48
C GLU A 8 5.49 12.28 8.22
N THR A 9 4.82 11.36 8.93
CA THR A 9 3.36 11.20 8.99
C THR A 9 2.94 11.01 10.44
N ALA A 10 1.64 11.05 10.72
CA ALA A 10 1.10 10.78 12.07
C ALA A 10 1.42 9.36 12.61
N PHE A 11 1.91 8.45 11.76
CA PHE A 11 2.20 7.06 12.10
C PHE A 11 3.71 6.75 12.12
N GLY A 12 4.56 7.75 11.89
CA GLY A 12 6.01 7.60 11.75
C GLY A 12 6.51 8.08 10.39
N HIS A 13 7.70 7.64 9.99
CA HIS A 13 8.34 8.12 8.77
C HIS A 13 8.04 7.19 7.59
N CYS A 14 7.64 7.79 6.48
CA CYS A 14 7.51 7.12 5.19
C CYS A 14 8.70 7.46 4.30
N GLY A 15 8.85 6.70 3.22
CA GLY A 15 9.77 7.06 2.15
C GLY A 15 9.20 6.74 0.78
N ILE A 16 9.57 7.53 -0.22
CA ILE A 16 9.26 7.28 -1.63
C ILE A 16 10.58 7.12 -2.36
N VAL A 17 10.69 6.06 -3.17
CA VAL A 17 11.72 5.93 -4.20
C VAL A 17 11.03 6.14 -5.54
N TYR A 18 11.60 6.99 -6.39
CA TYR A 18 10.99 7.39 -7.65
C TYR A 18 12.03 7.55 -8.77
N ARG A 19 11.56 7.53 -10.01
CA ARG A 19 12.37 7.86 -11.20
C ARG A 19 11.71 8.96 -12.02
N LEU A 20 12.50 9.63 -12.85
CA LEU A 20 11.99 10.59 -13.84
C LEU A 20 11.79 9.84 -15.16
N ALA A 21 10.58 9.89 -15.71
CA ALA A 21 10.22 9.30 -17.00
C ALA A 21 9.28 10.25 -17.75
N ASN A 22 9.62 10.61 -18.99
CA ASN A 22 8.85 11.57 -19.81
C ASN A 22 8.48 12.83 -19.02
N GLU A 23 9.48 13.42 -18.35
CA GLU A 23 9.35 14.62 -17.49
C GLU A 23 8.46 14.47 -16.25
N LYS A 24 7.93 13.26 -15.98
CA LYS A 24 7.12 12.97 -14.79
C LYS A 24 7.94 12.18 -13.77
N ALA A 25 7.83 12.56 -12.50
CA ALA A 25 8.28 11.72 -11.41
C ALA A 25 7.25 10.62 -11.12
N LEU A 26 7.69 9.37 -11.15
CA LEU A 26 6.87 8.19 -10.88
C LEU A 26 7.48 7.38 -9.73
N ALA A 27 6.69 7.13 -8.70
CA ALA A 27 7.10 6.31 -7.56
C ALA A 27 7.24 4.84 -7.99
N ILE A 28 8.41 4.26 -7.74
CA ILE A 28 8.70 2.84 -7.96
C ILE A 28 8.58 2.03 -6.67
N HIS A 29 8.66 2.69 -5.51
CA HIS A 29 8.47 2.07 -4.20
C HIS A 29 8.00 3.10 -3.17
N ILE A 30 6.99 2.75 -2.39
CA ILE A 30 6.50 3.51 -1.24
C ILE A 30 6.73 2.65 0.00
N MET A 31 7.45 3.19 0.97
CA MET A 31 7.73 2.56 2.26
C MET A 31 6.73 3.09 3.29
N LEU A 32 6.03 2.17 3.97
CA LEU A 32 5.09 2.47 5.05
C LEU A 32 5.79 3.10 6.28
N PRO A 33 5.02 3.71 7.20
CA PRO A 33 5.55 4.32 8.39
C PRO A 33 6.45 3.38 9.21
N GLN A 34 7.66 3.83 9.51
CA GLN A 34 8.62 3.14 10.36
C GLN A 34 9.64 4.15 10.93
N SER A 35 10.67 3.69 11.64
CA SER A 35 11.71 4.61 12.13
C SER A 35 12.62 5.10 11.00
N LYS A 36 13.20 6.31 11.14
CA LYS A 36 14.15 6.86 10.15
C LYS A 36 15.32 5.92 9.89
N SER A 37 15.83 5.23 10.92
CA SER A 37 16.95 4.30 10.79
C SER A 37 16.58 3.04 9.99
N GLN A 38 15.35 2.54 10.14
CA GLN A 38 14.84 1.44 9.31
C GLN A 38 14.65 1.85 7.85
N LEU A 39 14.15 3.06 7.58
CA LEU A 39 14.09 3.61 6.22
C LEU A 39 15.48 3.74 5.60
N ALA A 40 16.42 4.35 6.33
CA ALA A 40 17.80 4.51 5.85
C ALA A 40 18.43 3.16 5.52
N ARG A 41 18.26 2.15 6.39
CA ARG A 41 18.71 0.78 6.13
C ARG A 41 18.08 0.19 4.86
N THR A 42 16.77 0.36 4.69
CA THR A 42 16.04 -0.14 3.51
C THR A 42 16.54 0.51 2.22
N LEU A 43 16.76 1.82 2.24
CA LEU A 43 17.31 2.58 1.11
C LEU A 43 18.71 2.06 0.75
N SER A 44 19.62 1.96 1.73
CA SER A 44 20.99 1.49 1.49
C SER A 44 21.05 0.06 0.95
N GLN A 45 20.17 -0.83 1.42
CA GLN A 45 20.19 -2.25 1.04
C GLN A 45 19.48 -2.53 -0.29
N ARG A 46 18.35 -1.88 -0.56
CA ARG A 46 17.47 -2.22 -1.69
C ARG A 46 17.55 -1.22 -2.84
N PHE A 47 17.94 0.02 -2.55
CA PHE A 47 18.02 1.11 -3.52
C PHE A 47 19.34 1.86 -3.37
N PRO A 48 20.49 1.15 -3.50
CA PRO A 48 21.79 1.78 -3.42
C PRO A 48 21.90 2.87 -4.50
N SER A 49 22.62 3.95 -4.18
CA SER A 49 22.88 5.06 -5.11
C SER A 49 21.66 5.89 -5.51
N THR A 50 20.58 5.86 -4.73
CA THR A 50 19.50 6.85 -4.86
C THR A 50 19.97 8.23 -4.40
N LEU A 51 19.55 9.28 -5.11
CA LEU A 51 19.84 10.67 -4.77
C LEU A 51 18.61 11.38 -4.19
N THR A 52 18.81 12.52 -3.54
CA THR A 52 17.71 13.43 -3.22
C THR A 52 17.56 14.45 -4.35
N LYS A 53 16.32 14.78 -4.70
CA LYS A 53 16.00 15.84 -5.67
C LYS A 53 14.62 16.39 -5.34
N GLU A 54 14.49 17.71 -5.35
CA GLU A 54 13.18 18.37 -5.22
C GLU A 54 12.34 18.11 -6.47
N ASN A 55 11.05 17.83 -6.26
CA ASN A 55 10.12 17.55 -7.34
C ASN A 55 8.69 17.79 -6.88
N SER A 56 8.03 18.77 -7.50
CA SER A 56 6.68 19.20 -7.13
C SER A 56 5.63 18.08 -7.19
N ARG A 57 5.77 17.14 -8.14
CA ARG A 57 4.86 15.98 -8.24
C ARG A 57 5.06 14.99 -7.09
N VAL A 58 6.30 14.79 -6.65
CA VAL A 58 6.61 13.96 -5.48
C VAL A 58 6.14 14.64 -4.20
N GLU A 59 6.34 15.96 -4.06
CA GLU A 59 5.83 16.72 -2.91
C GLU A 59 4.30 16.65 -2.80
N GLU A 60 3.60 16.68 -3.94
CA GLU A 60 2.15 16.49 -3.95
C GLU A 60 1.75 15.08 -3.51
N LEU A 61 2.49 14.06 -3.94
CA LEU A 61 2.28 12.68 -3.47
C LEU A 61 2.54 12.56 -1.96
N VAL A 62 3.59 13.20 -1.45
CA VAL A 62 3.91 13.28 -0.02
C VAL A 62 2.73 13.88 0.75
N ARG A 63 2.22 15.04 0.33
CA ARG A 63 1.06 15.68 0.98
C ARG A 63 -0.17 14.77 1.00
N ARG A 64 -0.44 14.05 -0.08
CA ARG A 64 -1.57 13.11 -0.16
C ARG A 64 -1.40 11.93 0.79
N ILE A 65 -0.21 11.36 0.90
CA ILE A 65 0.07 10.26 1.84
C ILE A 65 -0.04 10.76 3.29
N GLN A 66 0.46 11.97 3.58
CA GLN A 66 0.31 12.58 4.91
C GLN A 66 -1.16 12.75 5.28
N ARG A 67 -1.98 13.28 4.37
CA ARG A 67 -3.44 13.42 4.57
C ARG A 67 -4.12 12.06 4.76
N PHE A 68 -3.73 11.03 4.01
CA PHE A 68 -4.25 9.68 4.20
C PHE A 68 -4.05 9.18 5.65
N PHE A 69 -2.86 9.37 6.22
CA PHE A 69 -2.58 8.99 7.62
C PHE A 69 -3.25 9.90 8.65
N LEU A 70 -3.92 10.98 8.22
CA LEU A 70 -4.81 11.81 9.03
C LEU A 70 -6.29 11.46 8.81
N GLY A 71 -6.60 10.41 8.04
CA GLY A 71 -7.96 9.93 7.80
C GLY A 71 -8.66 10.52 6.57
N ASP A 72 -7.95 11.33 5.77
CA ASP A 72 -8.48 11.90 4.53
C ASP A 72 -8.91 10.78 3.55
N SER A 73 -10.10 10.94 2.96
CA SER A 73 -10.72 9.94 2.09
C SER A 73 -10.39 10.12 0.61
N SER A 74 -9.60 11.14 0.24
CA SER A 74 -9.22 11.37 -1.15
C SER A 74 -8.36 10.23 -1.69
N ARG A 75 -8.76 9.71 -2.87
CA ARG A 75 -8.06 8.61 -3.51
C ARG A 75 -6.77 9.11 -4.15
N ILE A 76 -5.64 8.48 -3.84
CA ILE A 76 -4.40 8.67 -4.58
C ILE A 76 -4.47 7.87 -5.87
N THR A 77 -4.24 8.50 -7.01
CA THR A 77 -4.39 7.93 -8.36
C THR A 77 -3.15 7.12 -8.79
N MET A 78 -3.34 6.17 -9.73
CA MET A 78 -2.24 5.30 -10.21
C MET A 78 -1.23 6.03 -11.10
N ASP A 79 -1.53 7.25 -11.55
CA ASP A 79 -0.63 8.07 -12.36
C ASP A 79 0.61 8.54 -11.57
N TYR A 80 0.60 8.44 -10.23
CA TYR A 80 1.76 8.72 -9.38
C TYR A 80 2.80 7.59 -9.34
N VAL A 81 2.44 6.38 -9.77
CA VAL A 81 3.28 5.19 -9.61
C VAL A 81 3.70 4.62 -10.95
N ASP A 82 4.85 3.95 -10.93
CA ASP A 82 5.39 3.30 -12.10
C ASP A 82 5.05 1.81 -12.14
N THR A 83 3.96 1.45 -12.82
CA THR A 83 3.49 0.06 -12.85
C THR A 83 4.44 -0.88 -13.61
N SER A 84 5.47 -0.38 -14.31
CA SER A 84 6.44 -1.21 -15.02
C SER A 84 7.33 -2.05 -14.08
N VAL A 85 7.34 -1.75 -12.78
CA VAL A 85 8.07 -2.53 -11.76
C VAL A 85 7.32 -3.79 -11.34
N CYS A 86 6.07 -3.94 -11.74
CA CYS A 86 5.25 -5.11 -11.47
C CYS A 86 5.22 -6.03 -12.70
N ASN A 87 5.30 -7.35 -12.46
CA ASN A 87 4.92 -8.30 -13.50
C ASN A 87 3.40 -8.29 -13.72
N LYS A 88 2.95 -8.87 -14.84
CA LYS A 88 1.52 -8.87 -15.21
C LYS A 88 0.61 -9.39 -14.09
N PHE A 89 0.93 -10.56 -13.52
CA PHE A 89 0.11 -11.17 -12.46
C PHE A 89 0.01 -10.27 -11.22
N GLN A 90 1.13 -9.70 -10.78
CA GLN A 90 1.13 -8.78 -9.65
C GLN A 90 0.30 -7.53 -9.96
N LEU A 91 0.44 -6.96 -11.15
CA LEU A 91 -0.33 -5.79 -11.56
C LEU A 91 -1.83 -6.08 -11.57
N ASP A 92 -2.25 -7.23 -12.10
CA ASP A 92 -3.67 -7.65 -12.12
C ASP A 92 -4.23 -7.75 -10.68
N VAL A 93 -3.48 -8.37 -9.75
CA VAL A 93 -3.84 -8.42 -8.32
C VAL A 93 -3.96 -7.03 -7.70
N LEU A 94 -2.99 -6.16 -7.93
CA LEU A 94 -2.97 -4.81 -7.36
C LEU A 94 -4.12 -3.94 -7.89
N LEU A 95 -4.46 -4.08 -9.17
CA LEU A 95 -5.59 -3.37 -9.78
C LEU A 95 -6.92 -3.84 -9.19
N GLU A 96 -7.10 -5.15 -8.99
CA GLU A 96 -8.31 -5.69 -8.37
C GLU A 96 -8.44 -5.27 -6.89
N GLU A 97 -7.35 -5.35 -6.11
CA GLU A 97 -7.33 -4.84 -4.72
C GLU A 97 -7.74 -3.37 -4.64
N ARG A 98 -7.32 -2.55 -5.62
CA ARG A 98 -7.63 -1.12 -5.69
C ARG A 98 -9.12 -0.83 -5.92
N ARG A 99 -9.92 -1.82 -6.33
CA ARG A 99 -11.37 -1.69 -6.50
C ARG A 99 -12.13 -1.83 -5.19
N ILE A 100 -11.51 -2.39 -4.14
CA ILE A 100 -12.14 -2.50 -2.83
C ILE A 100 -12.38 -1.09 -2.27
N PRO A 101 -13.64 -0.70 -1.99
CA PRO A 101 -13.96 0.62 -1.47
C PRO A 101 -13.31 0.90 -0.11
N ARG A 102 -13.12 2.19 0.20
CA ARG A 102 -12.76 2.60 1.57
C ARG A 102 -13.85 2.12 2.54
N GLY A 103 -13.43 1.62 3.69
CA GLY A 103 -14.36 1.09 4.70
C GLY A 103 -14.84 -0.34 4.40
N MET A 104 -14.36 -0.97 3.32
CA MET A 104 -14.66 -2.36 3.02
C MET A 104 -13.37 -3.19 2.94
N THR A 105 -13.52 -4.49 3.13
CA THR A 105 -12.46 -5.49 3.07
C THR A 105 -12.86 -6.63 2.13
N SER A 106 -11.89 -7.38 1.63
CA SER A 106 -12.13 -8.53 0.76
C SER A 106 -11.22 -9.70 1.14
N SER A 107 -11.62 -10.92 0.82
CA SER A 107 -10.78 -12.09 1.01
C SER A 107 -9.78 -12.26 -0.14
N TYR A 108 -8.62 -12.85 0.17
CA TYR A 108 -7.67 -13.30 -0.87
C TYR A 108 -8.31 -14.28 -1.86
N GLY A 109 -9.29 -15.08 -1.41
CA GLY A 109 -10.05 -16.01 -2.25
C GLY A 109 -10.93 -15.28 -3.26
N ARG A 110 -11.67 -14.26 -2.82
CA ARG A 110 -12.45 -13.40 -3.72
C ARG A 110 -11.56 -12.74 -4.77
N LEU A 111 -10.44 -12.13 -4.35
CA LEU A 111 -9.47 -11.52 -5.28
C LEU A 111 -8.96 -12.52 -6.32
N ALA A 112 -8.64 -13.75 -5.90
CA ALA A 112 -8.20 -14.81 -6.80
C ALA A 112 -9.28 -15.17 -7.83
N SER A 113 -10.55 -15.27 -7.40
CA SER A 113 -11.69 -15.52 -8.27
C SER A 113 -11.90 -14.42 -9.31
N GLU A 114 -11.85 -13.16 -8.89
CA GLU A 114 -12.08 -11.98 -9.77
C GLU A 114 -11.02 -11.87 -10.87
N ILE A 115 -9.78 -12.26 -10.59
CA ILE A 115 -8.69 -12.28 -11.58
C ILE A 115 -8.55 -13.63 -12.31
N GLY A 116 -9.47 -14.58 -12.09
CA GLY A 116 -9.52 -15.87 -12.79
C GLY A 116 -8.40 -16.86 -12.42
N THR A 117 -7.90 -16.83 -11.18
CA THR A 117 -6.86 -17.77 -10.70
C THR A 117 -7.33 -18.62 -9.51
N ARG A 118 -6.78 -19.83 -9.41
CA ARG A 118 -6.92 -20.69 -8.21
C ARG A 118 -5.81 -20.42 -7.17
N GLY A 119 -4.83 -19.59 -7.51
CA GLY A 119 -3.62 -19.34 -6.71
C GLY A 119 -3.82 -18.34 -5.55
N ILE A 120 -4.63 -18.66 -4.56
CA ILE A 120 -4.90 -17.77 -3.39
C ILE A 120 -3.61 -17.35 -2.68
N ARG A 121 -2.67 -18.29 -2.47
CA ARG A 121 -1.36 -17.98 -1.86
C ARG A 121 -0.53 -17.05 -2.74
N ALA A 122 -0.62 -17.18 -4.06
CA ALA A 122 0.09 -16.30 -4.99
C ALA A 122 -0.46 -14.87 -4.93
N VAL A 123 -1.80 -14.71 -4.81
CA VAL A 123 -2.44 -13.41 -4.58
C VAL A 123 -1.96 -12.78 -3.26
N GLY A 124 -1.94 -13.55 -2.18
CA GLY A 124 -1.40 -13.09 -0.89
C GLY A 124 0.06 -12.62 -1.00
N ASN A 125 0.90 -13.37 -1.71
CA ASN A 125 2.30 -13.00 -1.94
C ASN A 125 2.45 -11.75 -2.82
N ALA A 126 1.62 -11.58 -3.85
CA ALA A 126 1.63 -10.40 -4.70
C ALA A 126 1.28 -9.13 -3.91
N LEU A 127 0.28 -9.19 -3.03
CA LEU A 127 -0.10 -8.11 -2.12
C LEU A 127 0.96 -7.86 -1.04
N ALA A 128 1.54 -8.92 -0.47
CA ALA A 128 2.63 -8.80 0.49
C ALA A 128 3.85 -8.07 -0.09
N ARG A 129 4.04 -8.13 -1.41
CA ARG A 129 5.10 -7.43 -2.15
C ARG A 129 4.61 -6.20 -2.90
N ASN A 130 3.44 -5.65 -2.53
CA ASN A 130 2.92 -4.40 -3.08
C ASN A 130 3.99 -3.28 -2.96
N PRO A 131 4.49 -2.74 -4.08
CA PRO A 131 5.45 -1.63 -4.05
C PRO A 131 4.77 -0.28 -3.79
N PHE A 132 3.44 -0.21 -3.83
CA PHE A 132 2.66 1.02 -3.76
C PHE A 132 1.61 0.98 -2.63
N PRO A 133 1.96 0.68 -1.37
CA PRO A 133 1.01 0.81 -0.26
C PRO A 133 0.40 2.22 -0.22
N VAL A 134 -0.80 2.34 0.36
CA VAL A 134 -1.64 3.57 0.37
C VAL A 134 -2.26 3.90 -1.00
N VAL A 135 -1.47 3.87 -2.09
CA VAL A 135 -2.01 4.00 -3.46
C VAL A 135 -2.81 2.75 -3.81
N VAL A 136 -2.25 1.57 -3.57
CA VAL A 136 -2.96 0.30 -3.60
C VAL A 136 -3.23 -0.11 -2.15
N PRO A 137 -4.50 -0.19 -1.72
CA PRO A 137 -4.89 -0.32 -0.33
C PRO A 137 -4.80 -1.77 0.17
N CYS A 138 -3.64 -2.41 0.06
CA CYS A 138 -3.44 -3.82 0.43
C CYS A 138 -3.74 -4.17 1.90
N HIS A 139 -3.98 -3.17 2.75
CA HIS A 139 -4.53 -3.33 4.10
C HIS A 139 -5.99 -3.80 4.09
N ARG A 140 -6.73 -3.69 2.98
CA ARG A 140 -8.14 -4.12 2.84
C ARG A 140 -8.30 -5.61 2.55
N ALA A 141 -7.27 -6.30 2.07
CA ALA A 141 -7.28 -7.75 1.96
C ALA A 141 -7.15 -8.44 3.33
N VAL A 142 -8.08 -9.32 3.66
CA VAL A 142 -8.10 -10.11 4.91
C VAL A 142 -8.27 -11.61 4.61
N ARG A 143 -8.16 -12.46 5.64
CA ARG A 143 -8.42 -13.90 5.49
C ARG A 143 -9.91 -14.16 5.33
N SER A 144 -10.28 -15.32 4.79
CA SER A 144 -11.67 -15.71 4.56
C SER A 144 -12.48 -15.87 5.85
N ASP A 145 -11.82 -16.13 6.98
CA ASP A 145 -12.42 -16.16 8.31
C ASP A 145 -12.60 -14.76 8.94
N ARG A 146 -12.37 -13.69 8.16
CA ARG A 146 -12.40 -12.28 8.54
C ARG A 146 -11.29 -11.85 9.52
N THR A 147 -10.34 -12.72 9.83
CA THR A 147 -9.15 -12.33 10.61
C THR A 147 -8.13 -11.58 9.75
N LEU A 148 -7.28 -10.77 10.39
CA LEU A 148 -6.25 -10.03 9.68
C LEU A 148 -5.16 -10.98 9.14
N GLY A 149 -4.90 -10.89 7.83
CA GLY A 149 -3.71 -11.47 7.21
C GLY A 149 -2.50 -10.54 7.29
N GLY A 150 -1.30 -11.07 7.00
CA GLY A 150 -0.04 -10.33 7.07
C GLY A 150 -0.04 -8.99 6.33
N PHE A 151 0.77 -8.05 6.82
CA PHE A 151 0.90 -6.69 6.30
C PHE A 151 2.33 -6.20 6.49
N GLN A 152 2.88 -5.49 5.49
CA GLN A 152 4.26 -4.98 5.55
C GLN A 152 4.48 -4.06 6.77
N GLY A 153 3.49 -3.25 7.13
CA GLY A 153 3.54 -2.36 8.31
C GLY A 153 3.16 -3.02 9.64
N GLY A 154 2.95 -4.35 9.66
CA GLY A 154 2.49 -5.07 10.85
C GLY A 154 0.97 -5.05 11.05
N LEU A 155 0.46 -6.00 11.85
CA LEU A 155 -0.98 -6.16 12.03
C LEU A 155 -1.63 -4.98 12.79
N ASP A 156 -0.91 -4.36 13.72
CA ASP A 156 -1.40 -3.21 14.49
C ASP A 156 -1.65 -2.01 13.57
N MET A 157 -0.72 -1.71 12.66
CA MET A 157 -0.90 -0.64 11.68
C MET A 157 -2.05 -0.97 10.73
N LYS A 158 -2.14 -2.21 10.25
CA LYS A 158 -3.25 -2.64 9.37
C LYS A 158 -4.60 -2.42 10.05
N ARG A 159 -4.74 -2.83 11.32
CA ARG A 159 -5.95 -2.60 12.11
C ARG A 159 -6.26 -1.11 12.24
N ARG A 160 -5.29 -0.30 12.67
CA ARG A 160 -5.49 1.15 12.87
C ARG A 160 -5.92 1.86 11.58
N ILE A 161 -5.34 1.49 10.43
CA ILE A 161 -5.73 2.03 9.14
C ILE A 161 -7.17 1.63 8.82
N LEU A 162 -7.54 0.35 8.99
CA LEU A 162 -8.90 -0.13 8.75
C LEU A 162 -9.94 0.56 9.64
N GLU A 163 -9.65 0.73 10.94
CA GLU A 163 -10.50 1.47 11.88
C GLU A 163 -10.66 2.93 11.47
N MET A 164 -9.58 3.57 11.03
CA MET A 164 -9.60 4.93 10.46
C MET A 164 -10.46 5.00 9.18
N GLU A 165 -10.60 3.90 8.43
CA GLU A 165 -11.54 3.81 7.30
C GLU A 165 -12.99 3.54 7.70
N GLY A 166 -13.26 3.32 8.99
CA GLY A 166 -14.60 3.01 9.53
C GLY A 166 -14.87 1.52 9.72
N VAL A 167 -13.91 0.64 9.45
CA VAL A 167 -14.08 -0.81 9.63
C VAL A 167 -14.07 -1.15 11.12
N ARG A 168 -15.05 -1.96 11.56
CA ARG A 168 -15.13 -2.44 12.95
C ARG A 168 -14.73 -3.90 13.05
N PHE A 169 -14.29 -4.28 14.25
CA PHE A 169 -13.89 -5.64 14.60
C PHE A 169 -14.80 -6.21 15.69
N ASP A 170 -15.08 -7.51 15.64
CA ASP A 170 -15.80 -8.24 16.70
C ASP A 170 -14.89 -8.48 17.93
N SER A 171 -15.46 -9.04 18.99
CA SER A 171 -14.72 -9.37 20.22
C SER A 171 -13.60 -10.39 20.03
N ALA A 172 -13.64 -11.17 18.94
CA ALA A 172 -12.58 -12.11 18.55
C ALA A 172 -11.54 -11.47 17.61
N GLY A 173 -11.65 -10.18 17.32
CA GLY A 173 -10.74 -9.44 16.46
C GLY A 173 -10.92 -9.71 14.96
N ARG A 174 -12.07 -10.24 14.54
CA ARG A 174 -12.44 -10.42 13.14
C ARG A 174 -13.14 -9.19 12.61
N VAL A 175 -12.95 -8.85 11.34
CA VAL A 175 -13.71 -7.80 10.67
C VAL A 175 -15.20 -8.11 10.74
N HIS A 176 -16.02 -7.13 11.11
CA HIS A 176 -17.46 -7.29 11.17
C HIS A 176 -18.03 -7.61 9.77
N ALA A 177 -19.03 -8.49 9.69
CA ALA A 177 -19.48 -9.05 8.40
C ALA A 177 -19.98 -7.98 7.42
N GLU A 178 -20.55 -6.88 7.92
CA GLU A 178 -21.01 -5.75 7.11
C GLU A 178 -19.90 -5.06 6.29
N TYR A 179 -18.63 -5.15 6.72
CA TYR A 179 -17.48 -4.54 6.04
C TYR A 179 -16.73 -5.55 5.16
N PHE A 180 -17.25 -6.76 4.95
CA PHE A 180 -16.55 -7.84 4.27
C PHE A 180 -17.27 -8.25 2.97
N LEU A 181 -16.58 -8.12 1.85
CA LEU A 181 -17.13 -8.35 0.51
C LEU A 181 -16.98 -9.79 0.00
N GLY A 182 -16.36 -10.70 0.77
CA GLY A 182 -15.83 -11.95 0.24
C GLY A 182 -16.13 -13.19 1.05
#